data_AF-A0A5D2DVX0-F1
#
_entry.id   AF-A0A5D2DVX0-F1
#
_cell.length_a   1.000
_cell.length_b   1.000
_cell.length_c   1.000
_cell.angle_alpha   90.00
_cell.angle_beta   90.00
_cell.angle_gamma   90.00
#
_symmetry.space_group_name_H-M   'P 1'
#
loop_
_entity.id
_entity.type
_entity.pdbx_description
1 polymer ?
#
loop_
_entity_poly.entity_id
_entity_poly.type
_entity_poly.pdbx_seq_one_letter_code
_entity_poly.pdbx_strand_id
1 'polypeptide(L)'
;MEALRATYGDDDSSDSDSDHSPPLSFPANSNPQTEETLSSALPPPPVSLLHPPNSLGSLDYLQTGQPSRVRSFPHVEGNYALHVYIPVFIPSISKKEMGQFLKRVSSVVPNLHVVDIDIPLNTLCKEEHKLEQVALGREFHISLGRTVPIRVHQIDSIVAMLPQKLQFQKRYWIDFNKWEVFVNDDRTRTFLSLEVVTGGLPEITKQIQAVNEVYKLHNLPEFYKDPRPHISLAWALGDVSGSLKKVVEQETKSSAFRGSLQSRICTSKVGGIECKIGNRTHIICKSPDQ
;
A
#
# COMPACT_ATOMS: atom_id res chain seq x y z
N MET A 1 36.70 -6.64 40.42
CA MET A 1 36.17 -7.74 41.26
C MET A 1 35.12 -8.46 40.43
N GLU A 2 35.43 -9.27 39.42
CA GLU A 2 36.38 -10.38 39.28
C GLU A 2 36.12 -11.57 40.21
N ALA A 3 36.08 -12.76 39.59
CA ALA A 3 35.88 -14.12 40.11
C ALA A 3 34.44 -14.46 40.58
N LEU A 4 33.83 -15.57 40.15
CA LEU A 4 34.27 -16.93 40.48
C LEU A 4 34.07 -17.95 39.33
N ARG A 5 35.16 -18.68 39.05
CA ARG A 5 35.21 -20.01 38.41
C ARG A 5 35.63 -21.04 39.47
N ALA A 6 35.06 -22.25 39.41
CA ALA A 6 35.67 -23.57 39.71
C ALA A 6 34.58 -24.63 39.38
N THR A 7 34.63 -25.53 38.38
CA THR A 7 35.45 -26.76 38.13
C THR A 7 35.65 -27.69 39.32
N TYR A 8 35.14 -28.93 39.23
CA TYR A 8 35.92 -30.18 39.01
C TYR A 8 35.03 -31.44 38.97
N GLY A 9 35.42 -32.42 38.15
CA GLY A 9 34.91 -33.80 38.18
C GLY A 9 35.06 -34.57 36.85
N ASP A 10 36.30 -34.77 36.40
CA ASP A 10 36.69 -35.79 35.40
C ASP A 10 36.86 -37.16 36.09
N ASP A 11 36.65 -38.24 35.34
CA ASP A 11 37.42 -39.52 35.34
C ASP A 11 36.67 -40.55 34.45
N ASP A 12 37.27 -41.52 33.74
CA ASP A 12 38.50 -41.64 32.95
C ASP A 12 38.37 -42.96 32.13
N SER A 13 39.04 -43.05 30.97
CA SER A 13 39.56 -44.29 30.30
C SER A 13 38.56 -45.31 29.64
N SER A 14 38.85 -46.11 28.59
CA SER A 14 40.03 -46.47 27.77
C SER A 14 39.60 -47.28 26.51
N ASP A 15 40.40 -47.19 25.44
CA ASP A 15 40.42 -47.93 24.17
C ASP A 15 40.68 -49.46 24.26
N SER A 16 40.35 -50.24 23.21
CA SER A 16 41.32 -51.03 22.40
C SER A 16 40.69 -51.94 21.32
N ASP A 17 41.45 -52.09 20.22
CA ASP A 17 41.25 -52.63 18.87
C ASP A 17 41.15 -54.17 18.65
N SER A 18 40.95 -54.51 17.35
CA SER A 18 41.42 -55.68 16.54
C SER A 18 40.34 -56.70 16.13
N ASP A 19 40.32 -57.37 14.96
CA ASP A 19 40.99 -57.32 13.64
C ASP A 19 40.23 -58.33 12.75
N HIS A 20 40.23 -58.19 11.41
CA HIS A 20 40.40 -59.29 10.41
C HIS A 20 40.02 -58.88 8.96
N SER A 21 41.01 -59.01 8.06
CA SER A 21 40.96 -59.09 6.58
C SER A 21 41.24 -60.56 6.14
N PRO A 22 41.18 -61.06 4.86
CA PRO A 22 41.69 -60.43 3.61
C PRO A 22 40.92 -60.84 2.28
N PRO A 23 41.45 -60.52 1.06
CA PRO A 23 40.66 -60.24 -0.17
C PRO A 23 40.82 -61.26 -1.31
N LEU A 24 39.98 -61.19 -2.37
CA LEU A 24 40.27 -61.82 -3.68
C LEU A 24 39.67 -61.10 -4.92
N SER A 25 40.59 -60.75 -5.84
CA SER A 25 40.56 -60.81 -7.32
C SER A 25 39.64 -59.93 -8.19
N PHE A 26 40.29 -59.10 -9.04
CA PHE A 26 39.82 -58.64 -10.37
C PHE A 26 40.01 -59.76 -11.42
N PRO A 27 39.25 -59.75 -12.55
CA PRO A 27 39.81 -59.13 -13.76
C PRO A 27 38.82 -58.32 -14.61
N ALA A 28 39.40 -57.51 -15.50
CA ALA A 28 38.79 -56.59 -16.43
C ALA A 28 37.92 -57.25 -17.52
N ASN A 29 36.84 -56.56 -17.94
CA ASN A 29 36.54 -56.41 -19.37
C ASN A 29 35.60 -55.22 -19.67
N SER A 30 35.85 -54.65 -20.84
CA SER A 30 35.34 -53.43 -21.49
C SER A 30 33.85 -53.43 -21.89
N ASN A 31 33.12 -52.34 -21.62
CA ASN A 31 32.56 -51.39 -22.63
C ASN A 31 31.63 -50.34 -21.98
N PRO A 32 31.53 -49.10 -22.52
CA PRO A 32 30.74 -48.03 -21.92
C PRO A 32 29.44 -47.75 -22.72
N GLN A 33 28.26 -47.94 -22.13
CA GLN A 33 27.02 -47.35 -22.66
C GLN A 33 26.02 -47.00 -21.54
N THR A 34 25.86 -45.69 -21.32
CA THR A 34 24.61 -44.96 -21.04
C THR A 34 23.64 -45.54 -20.01
N GLU A 35 23.67 -44.98 -18.80
CA GLU A 35 22.47 -44.89 -17.94
C GLU A 35 22.13 -43.42 -17.71
N GLU A 36 20.97 -43.04 -18.24
CA GLU A 36 20.31 -41.75 -17.99
C GLU A 36 19.85 -41.69 -16.53
N THR A 37 20.53 -40.89 -15.71
CA THR A 37 19.98 -40.43 -14.43
C THR A 37 18.79 -39.51 -14.69
N LEU A 38 17.57 -40.06 -14.56
CA LEU A 38 16.33 -39.31 -14.46
C LEU A 38 16.30 -38.51 -13.14
N SER A 39 16.89 -37.31 -13.14
CA SER A 39 16.58 -36.30 -12.14
C SER A 39 15.16 -35.78 -12.40
N SER A 40 14.21 -36.15 -11.55
CA SER A 40 12.84 -35.65 -11.58
C SER A 40 12.81 -34.16 -11.23
N ALA A 41 13.04 -33.32 -12.22
CA ALA A 41 12.79 -31.88 -12.12
C ALA A 41 11.28 -31.66 -11.92
N LEU A 42 10.91 -30.95 -10.85
CA LEU A 42 9.53 -30.54 -10.61
C LEU A 42 9.01 -29.73 -11.81
N PRO A 43 7.75 -29.91 -12.21
CA PRO A 43 7.18 -29.15 -13.31
C PRO A 43 7.23 -27.65 -12.99
N PRO A 44 7.46 -26.80 -14.00
CA PRO A 44 7.44 -25.36 -13.81
C PRO A 44 6.09 -24.93 -13.22
N PRO A 45 6.08 -23.93 -12.33
CA PRO A 45 4.85 -23.44 -11.74
C PRO A 45 3.86 -23.02 -12.83
N PRO A 46 2.56 -23.33 -12.68
CA PRO A 46 1.57 -23.05 -13.70
C PRO A 46 1.55 -21.55 -14.00
N VAL A 47 1.60 -21.22 -15.30
CA VAL A 47 1.60 -19.85 -15.83
C VAL A 47 0.40 -19.03 -15.31
N SER A 48 -0.67 -19.72 -14.90
CA SER A 48 -1.84 -19.16 -14.21
C SER A 48 -1.51 -18.39 -12.92
N LEU A 49 -0.37 -18.65 -12.27
CA LEU A 49 0.10 -17.90 -11.09
C LEU A 49 0.69 -16.53 -11.44
N LEU A 50 1.02 -16.27 -12.70
CA LEU A 50 1.50 -14.96 -13.15
C LEU A 50 0.35 -13.97 -13.34
N HIS A 51 -0.90 -14.45 -13.41
CA HIS A 51 -2.07 -13.63 -13.69
C HIS A 51 -2.94 -13.51 -12.43
N PRO A 52 -2.93 -12.36 -11.72
CA PRO A 52 -3.85 -12.14 -10.62
C PRO A 52 -5.31 -12.17 -11.13
N PRO A 53 -6.28 -12.65 -10.31
CA PRO A 53 -7.68 -12.82 -10.73
C PRO A 53 -8.43 -11.53 -11.05
N ASN A 54 -7.79 -10.36 -10.90
CA ASN A 54 -8.33 -9.05 -11.24
C ASN A 54 -7.74 -8.49 -12.55
N SER A 55 -7.48 -9.35 -13.55
CA SER A 55 -6.96 -8.91 -14.85
C SER A 55 -8.03 -8.12 -15.62
N LEU A 56 -7.89 -6.79 -15.63
CA LEU A 56 -8.54 -5.93 -16.62
C LEU A 56 -7.69 -6.01 -17.90
N GLY A 57 -7.95 -7.04 -18.71
CA GLY A 57 -7.19 -7.34 -19.93
C GLY A 57 -6.94 -6.11 -20.80
N SER A 58 -5.70 -6.00 -21.31
CA SER A 58 -5.07 -4.87 -22.02
C SER A 58 -4.20 -3.93 -21.16
N LEU A 59 -4.29 -3.99 -19.83
CA LEU A 59 -3.61 -3.03 -18.95
C LEU A 59 -2.27 -3.54 -18.37
N ASP A 60 -2.07 -4.85 -18.36
CA ASP A 60 -0.86 -5.53 -17.86
C ASP A 60 0.41 -5.20 -18.68
N TYR A 61 0.25 -4.84 -19.96
CA TYR A 61 1.37 -4.43 -20.82
C TYR A 61 1.97 -3.07 -20.42
N LEU A 62 1.24 -2.25 -19.65
CA LEU A 62 1.72 -0.96 -19.15
C LEU A 62 2.41 -1.08 -17.78
N GLN A 63 2.21 -2.19 -17.05
CA GLN A 63 2.82 -2.43 -15.73
C GLN A 63 4.23 -3.02 -15.81
N THR A 64 4.62 -3.61 -16.94
CA THR A 64 5.81 -4.48 -17.08
C THR A 64 7.16 -3.74 -17.06
N GLY A 65 7.19 -2.43 -16.84
CA GLY A 65 8.43 -1.63 -16.89
C GLY A 65 8.74 -0.78 -15.65
N GLN A 66 7.98 -0.87 -14.56
CA GLN A 66 8.16 0.01 -13.40
C GLN A 66 8.68 -0.74 -12.16
N PRO A 67 9.51 -0.09 -11.32
CA PRO A 67 9.93 -0.67 -10.05
C PRO A 67 8.68 -0.96 -9.22
N SER A 68 8.48 -2.25 -8.92
CA SER A 68 7.41 -2.75 -8.07
C SER A 68 7.19 -1.86 -6.85
N ARG A 69 5.93 -1.60 -6.47
CA ARG A 69 5.55 -0.84 -5.26
C ARG A 69 6.47 -1.19 -4.07
N VAL A 70 7.43 -0.30 -3.81
CA VAL A 70 8.37 -0.45 -2.69
C VAL A 70 7.59 -0.21 -1.41
N ARG A 71 7.60 -1.18 -0.51
CA ARG A 71 6.96 -1.05 0.81
C ARG A 71 7.72 -0.01 1.62
N SER A 72 7.01 0.80 2.40
CA SER A 72 7.63 1.75 3.33
C SER A 72 8.46 1.07 4.42
N PHE A 73 8.26 -0.23 4.63
CA PHE A 73 9.08 -1.07 5.51
C PHE A 73 9.31 -2.46 4.88
N PRO A 74 10.45 -3.12 5.15
CA PRO A 74 10.74 -4.47 4.67
C PRO A 74 9.67 -5.47 5.12
N HIS A 75 9.38 -6.48 4.29
CA HIS A 75 8.59 -7.61 4.77
C HIS A 75 9.43 -8.39 5.79
N VAL A 76 8.89 -8.55 6.98
CA VAL A 76 9.43 -9.44 8.01
C VAL A 76 8.33 -10.43 8.31
N GLU A 77 8.67 -11.71 8.36
CA GLU A 77 7.73 -12.77 8.71
C GLU A 77 7.07 -12.45 10.07
N GLY A 78 5.74 -12.58 10.13
CA GLY A 78 4.97 -12.19 11.32
C GLY A 78 4.62 -10.70 11.46
N ASN A 79 5.09 -9.82 10.55
CA ASN A 79 4.68 -8.41 10.49
C ASN A 79 3.62 -8.19 9.39
N TYR A 80 2.51 -7.57 9.79
CA TYR A 80 1.37 -7.25 8.93
C TYR A 80 1.21 -5.74 8.85
N ALA A 81 1.02 -5.20 7.65
CA ALA A 81 0.75 -3.78 7.46
C ALA A 81 -0.67 -3.45 7.92
N LEU A 82 -0.80 -2.60 8.95
CA LEU A 82 -2.06 -2.03 9.41
C LEU A 82 -2.31 -0.71 8.69
N HIS A 83 -3.50 -0.52 8.12
CA HIS A 83 -3.95 0.73 7.52
C HIS A 83 -5.44 0.94 7.79
N VAL A 84 -5.77 1.98 8.55
CA VAL A 84 -7.16 2.37 8.85
C VAL A 84 -7.52 3.57 7.99
N TYR A 85 -8.64 3.50 7.26
CA TYR A 85 -9.02 4.53 6.30
C TYR A 85 -10.54 4.63 6.07
N ILE A 86 -10.96 5.76 5.50
CA ILE A 86 -12.31 5.96 4.96
C ILE A 86 -12.26 5.67 3.46
N PRO A 87 -13.02 4.69 2.93
CA PRO A 87 -13.17 4.51 1.49
C PRO A 87 -14.01 5.65 0.89
N VAL A 88 -13.56 6.18 -0.24
CA VAL A 88 -14.14 7.34 -0.92
C VAL A 88 -14.28 7.05 -2.41
N PHE A 89 -15.49 7.27 -2.94
CA PHE A 89 -15.74 7.27 -4.37
C PHE A 89 -15.96 8.68 -4.87
N ILE A 90 -15.34 9.01 -6.00
CA ILE A 90 -15.55 10.29 -6.68
C ILE A 90 -16.89 10.23 -7.43
N PRO A 91 -17.82 11.17 -7.19
CA PRO A 91 -19.09 11.21 -7.92
C PRO A 91 -18.88 11.38 -9.43
N SER A 92 -19.68 10.69 -10.24
CA SER A 92 -19.57 10.73 -11.70
C SER A 92 -19.64 12.16 -12.28
N ILE A 93 -20.44 13.03 -11.67
CA ILE A 93 -20.58 14.44 -12.09
C ILE A 93 -19.24 15.22 -12.04
N SER A 94 -18.35 14.89 -11.11
CA SER A 94 -17.09 15.59 -10.92
C SER A 94 -15.94 15.01 -11.75
N LYS A 95 -16.09 13.77 -12.26
CA LYS A 95 -15.01 13.05 -12.95
C LYS A 95 -14.53 13.78 -14.20
N LYS A 96 -15.44 14.38 -14.96
CA LYS A 96 -15.11 15.09 -16.20
C LYS A 96 -14.19 16.29 -15.95
N GLU A 97 -14.59 17.19 -15.05
CA GLU A 97 -13.78 18.38 -14.71
C GLU A 97 -12.44 18.00 -14.10
N MET A 98 -12.44 17.01 -13.20
CA MET A 98 -11.21 16.47 -12.61
C MET A 98 -10.31 15.83 -13.66
N GLY A 99 -10.86 15.09 -14.61
CA GLY A 99 -10.12 14.48 -15.72
C GLY A 99 -9.45 15.54 -16.59
N GLN A 100 -10.15 16.63 -16.90
CA GLN A 100 -9.56 17.76 -17.62
C GLN A 100 -8.43 18.43 -16.84
N PHE A 101 -8.58 18.59 -15.52
CA PHE A 101 -7.51 19.10 -14.65
C PHE A 101 -6.28 18.17 -14.68
N LEU A 102 -6.48 16.86 -14.48
CA LEU A 102 -5.42 15.86 -14.54
C LEU A 102 -4.70 15.86 -15.90
N LYS A 103 -5.43 16.04 -17.01
CA LYS A 103 -4.85 16.14 -18.36
C LYS A 103 -3.91 17.34 -18.50
N ARG A 104 -4.31 18.50 -17.98
CA ARG A 104 -3.45 19.71 -18.01
C ARG A 104 -2.21 19.52 -17.14
N VAL A 105 -2.37 19.02 -15.92
CA VAL A 105 -1.23 18.74 -15.03
C VAL A 105 -0.27 17.72 -15.67
N SER A 106 -0.79 16.63 -16.22
CA SER A 106 0.01 15.58 -16.87
C SER A 106 0.75 16.06 -18.11
N SER A 107 0.28 17.11 -18.78
CA SER A 107 0.98 17.70 -19.93
C SER A 107 2.26 18.43 -19.54
N VAL A 108 2.32 18.95 -18.31
CA VAL A 108 3.49 19.67 -17.77
C VAL A 108 4.38 18.75 -16.94
N VAL A 109 3.79 17.79 -16.24
CA VAL A 109 4.47 16.82 -15.37
C VAL A 109 4.18 15.40 -15.87
N PRO A 110 4.90 14.90 -16.90
CA PRO A 110 4.55 13.67 -17.61
C PRO A 110 4.88 12.38 -16.85
N ASN A 111 5.65 12.46 -15.76
CA ASN A 111 6.06 11.32 -14.93
C ASN A 111 5.05 10.95 -13.83
N LEU A 112 3.83 11.50 -13.88
CA LEU A 112 2.75 11.12 -12.99
C LEU A 112 2.20 9.75 -13.36
N HIS A 113 1.96 8.93 -12.36
CA HIS A 113 1.33 7.63 -12.42
C HIS A 113 0.05 7.65 -11.60
N VAL A 114 -0.91 6.85 -12.01
CA VAL A 114 -2.19 6.72 -11.34
C VAL A 114 -2.02 5.86 -10.09
N VAL A 115 -2.55 6.34 -8.95
CA VAL A 115 -2.46 5.65 -7.66
C VAL A 115 -3.08 4.24 -7.72
N ASP A 116 -2.49 3.29 -6.99
CA ASP A 116 -2.84 1.87 -6.84
C ASP A 116 -2.62 0.96 -8.06
N ILE A 117 -2.70 1.48 -9.29
CA ILE A 117 -2.55 0.68 -10.53
C ILE A 117 -1.22 0.95 -11.27
N ASP A 118 -0.50 2.00 -10.89
CA ASP A 118 0.84 2.37 -11.37
C ASP A 118 0.96 2.55 -12.89
N ILE A 119 -0.12 3.03 -13.53
CA ILE A 119 -0.14 3.37 -14.96
C ILE A 119 0.27 4.84 -15.16
N PRO A 120 1.14 5.17 -16.13
CA PRO A 120 1.41 6.56 -16.49
C PRO A 120 0.13 7.34 -16.85
N LEU A 121 -0.09 8.47 -16.17
CA LEU A 121 -1.28 9.31 -16.32
C LEU A 121 -1.43 9.85 -17.75
N ASN A 122 -0.30 10.20 -18.38
CA ASN A 122 -0.24 10.70 -19.76
C ASN A 122 -0.81 9.71 -20.79
N THR A 123 -0.68 8.40 -20.56
CA THR A 123 -1.23 7.35 -21.42
C THR A 123 -2.76 7.36 -21.38
N LEU A 124 -3.33 7.52 -20.18
CA LEU A 124 -4.78 7.57 -19.99
C LEU A 124 -5.37 8.90 -20.50
N CYS A 125 -4.63 10.00 -20.43
CA CYS A 125 -5.10 11.31 -20.90
C CYS A 125 -5.37 11.40 -22.42
N LYS A 126 -4.93 10.41 -23.21
CA LYS A 126 -5.25 10.30 -24.64
C LYS A 126 -6.70 9.88 -24.91
N GLU A 127 -7.29 9.13 -23.98
CA GLU A 127 -8.65 8.61 -24.07
C GLU A 127 -9.48 9.04 -22.86
N GLU A 128 -10.30 10.07 -23.01
CA GLU A 128 -11.06 10.70 -21.91
C GLU A 128 -11.88 9.69 -21.10
N HIS A 129 -12.53 8.75 -21.79
CA HIS A 129 -13.30 7.69 -21.15
C HIS A 129 -12.45 6.74 -20.29
N LYS A 130 -11.23 6.40 -20.72
CA LYS A 130 -10.30 5.58 -19.91
C LYS A 130 -9.80 6.37 -18.70
N LEU A 131 -9.53 7.67 -18.85
CA LEU A 131 -9.14 8.51 -17.73
C LEU A 131 -10.24 8.54 -16.65
N GLU A 132 -11.50 8.74 -17.04
CA GLU A 132 -12.62 8.77 -16.10
C GLU A 132 -12.86 7.40 -15.43
N GLN A 133 -12.84 6.31 -16.19
CA GLN A 133 -13.10 4.98 -15.65
C GLN A 133 -11.93 4.45 -14.82
N VAL A 134 -10.71 4.50 -15.36
CA VAL A 134 -9.53 3.87 -14.77
C VAL A 134 -8.88 4.77 -13.72
N ALA A 135 -8.74 6.07 -14.00
CA ALA A 135 -8.04 6.99 -13.09
C ALA A 135 -8.94 7.55 -11.99
N LEU A 136 -10.24 7.73 -12.25
CA LEU A 136 -11.19 8.37 -11.33
C LEU A 136 -12.39 7.48 -10.92
N GLY A 137 -12.58 6.34 -11.58
CA GLY A 137 -13.71 5.43 -11.35
C GLY A 137 -13.48 4.39 -10.27
N ARG A 138 -12.33 4.42 -9.61
CA ARG A 138 -11.95 3.50 -8.54
C ARG A 138 -12.29 4.04 -7.15
N GLU A 139 -12.11 3.19 -6.16
CA GLU A 139 -12.08 3.58 -4.76
C GLU A 139 -10.78 4.32 -4.43
N PHE A 140 -10.91 5.39 -3.67
CA PHE A 140 -9.81 6.12 -3.02
C PHE A 140 -9.95 6.01 -1.52
N HIS A 141 -8.94 6.46 -0.79
CA HIS A 141 -8.96 6.38 0.66
C HIS A 141 -8.47 7.66 1.33
N ILE A 142 -9.08 8.01 2.46
CA ILE A 142 -8.55 9.00 3.41
C ILE A 142 -7.96 8.23 4.59
N SER A 143 -6.66 8.36 4.81
CA SER A 143 -5.99 7.67 5.92
C SER A 143 -6.38 8.29 7.27
N LEU A 144 -6.71 7.44 8.24
CA LEU A 144 -7.03 7.81 9.63
C LEU A 144 -5.88 7.54 10.60
N GLY A 145 -4.84 6.85 10.13
CA GLY A 145 -3.64 6.50 10.89
C GLY A 145 -2.45 6.28 9.96
N ARG A 146 -1.25 6.17 10.53
CA ARG A 146 -0.05 5.81 9.76
C ARG A 146 -0.13 4.35 9.35
N THR A 147 0.41 4.00 8.19
CA THR A 147 0.63 2.59 7.86
C THR A 147 1.78 2.07 8.71
N VAL A 148 1.48 1.14 9.62
CA VAL A 148 2.44 0.64 10.61
C VAL A 148 2.50 -0.89 10.58
N PRO A 149 3.67 -1.50 10.82
CA PRO A 149 3.75 -2.94 11.01
C PRO A 149 3.19 -3.33 12.37
N ILE A 150 2.34 -4.36 12.40
CA ILE A 150 1.83 -4.99 13.62
C ILE A 150 2.12 -6.50 13.62
N ARG A 151 2.15 -7.12 14.79
CA ARG A 151 2.33 -8.56 14.96
C ARG A 151 1.00 -9.30 15.11
N VAL A 152 1.00 -10.61 14.86
CA VAL A 152 -0.19 -11.47 14.95
C VAL A 152 -0.98 -11.26 16.26
N HIS A 153 -0.29 -11.24 17.40
CA HIS A 153 -0.93 -11.09 18.71
C HIS A 153 -1.64 -9.74 18.92
N GLN A 154 -1.31 -8.71 18.13
CA GLN A 154 -1.97 -7.40 18.20
C GLN A 154 -3.24 -7.35 17.35
N ILE A 155 -3.40 -8.23 16.35
CA ILE A 155 -4.46 -8.16 15.34
C ILE A 155 -5.84 -8.22 15.98
N ASP A 156 -6.13 -9.27 16.76
CA ASP A 156 -7.47 -9.49 17.32
C ASP A 156 -7.90 -8.36 18.25
N SER A 157 -6.96 -7.86 19.05
CA SER A 157 -7.20 -6.74 19.96
C SER A 157 -7.49 -5.43 19.20
N ILE A 158 -6.73 -5.11 18.15
CA ILE A 158 -6.96 -3.92 17.31
C ILE A 158 -8.33 -4.02 16.60
N VAL A 159 -8.62 -5.18 16.00
CA VAL A 159 -9.87 -5.42 15.26
C VAL A 159 -11.09 -5.35 16.20
N ALA A 160 -10.96 -5.74 17.47
CA ALA A 160 -12.02 -5.61 18.45
C ALA A 160 -12.20 -4.18 18.99
N MET A 161 -11.11 -3.43 19.18
CA MET A 161 -11.16 -2.08 19.76
C MET A 161 -11.60 -1.00 18.77
N LEU A 162 -11.19 -1.10 17.50
CA LEU A 162 -11.53 -0.11 16.48
C LEU A 162 -13.05 0.11 16.35
N PRO A 163 -13.91 -0.92 16.23
CA PRO A 163 -15.35 -0.75 16.19
C PRO A 163 -15.92 -0.11 17.46
N GLN A 164 -15.42 -0.51 18.64
CA GLN A 164 -15.89 0.04 19.92
C GLN A 164 -15.65 1.55 20.03
N LYS A 165 -14.51 2.02 19.51
CA LYS A 165 -14.12 3.45 19.50
C LYS A 165 -14.81 4.24 18.38
N LEU A 166 -15.18 3.59 17.28
CA LEU A 166 -15.71 4.23 16.08
C LEU A 166 -17.21 3.94 15.82
N GLN A 167 -17.93 3.34 16.78
CA GLN A 167 -19.35 2.97 16.61
C GLN A 167 -20.32 4.17 16.51
N PHE A 168 -20.01 5.30 17.15
CA PHE A 168 -20.95 6.44 17.26
C PHE A 168 -20.85 7.46 16.13
N GLN A 169 -20.48 7.02 14.92
CA GLN A 169 -20.27 7.92 13.79
C GLN A 169 -21.60 8.22 13.09
N LYS A 170 -21.98 9.50 13.09
CA LYS A 170 -23.12 9.98 12.29
C LYS A 170 -22.73 10.00 10.81
N ARG A 171 -23.72 9.89 9.94
CA ARG A 171 -23.51 10.08 8.50
C ARG A 171 -23.14 11.53 8.23
N TYR A 172 -22.09 11.75 7.46
CA TYR A 172 -21.64 13.07 7.05
C TYR A 172 -21.12 13.04 5.61
N TRP A 173 -20.92 14.24 5.08
CA TRP A 173 -20.38 14.48 3.75
C TRP A 173 -18.99 15.08 3.87
N ILE A 174 -18.11 14.71 2.94
CA ILE A 174 -16.76 15.23 2.83
C ILE A 174 -16.72 16.14 1.62
N ASP A 175 -16.23 17.36 1.84
CA ASP A 175 -16.02 18.34 0.80
C ASP A 175 -14.53 18.40 0.46
N PHE A 176 -14.21 18.06 -0.79
CA PHE A 176 -12.87 18.25 -1.34
C PHE A 176 -12.81 19.63 -1.99
N ASN A 177 -12.03 20.54 -1.41
CA ASN A 177 -12.04 21.94 -1.83
C ASN A 177 -10.73 22.39 -2.48
N LYS A 178 -9.66 21.59 -2.34
CA LYS A 178 -8.31 22.04 -2.67
C LYS A 178 -7.50 20.95 -3.34
N TRP A 179 -6.91 21.29 -4.48
CA TRP A 179 -5.81 20.53 -5.06
C TRP A 179 -4.54 20.80 -4.26
N GLU A 180 -3.84 19.73 -3.88
CA GLU A 180 -2.62 19.84 -3.08
C GLU A 180 -1.59 18.79 -3.49
N VAL A 181 -0.32 19.11 -3.23
CA VAL A 181 0.81 18.24 -3.46
C VAL A 181 1.41 17.81 -2.12
N PHE A 182 1.38 16.50 -1.86
CA PHE A 182 2.01 15.89 -0.71
C PHE A 182 3.30 15.17 -1.10
N VAL A 183 4.26 15.11 -0.19
CA VAL A 183 5.48 14.32 -0.32
C VAL A 183 5.51 13.37 0.86
N ASN A 184 5.85 12.10 0.63
CA ASN A 184 6.00 11.14 1.73
C ASN A 184 7.19 11.48 2.64
N ASP A 185 7.18 10.93 3.85
CA ASP A 185 8.16 11.21 4.90
C ASP A 185 9.62 10.97 4.45
N ASP A 186 9.86 9.93 3.65
CA ASP A 186 11.17 9.55 3.10
C ASP A 186 11.51 10.25 1.77
N ARG A 187 10.63 11.13 1.27
CA ARG A 187 10.80 11.91 0.03
C ARG A 187 11.06 11.09 -1.24
N THR A 188 10.65 9.83 -1.23
CA THR A 188 10.77 8.93 -2.39
C THR A 188 9.60 9.05 -3.36
N ARG A 189 8.50 9.71 -2.96
CA ARG A 189 7.29 9.88 -3.77
C ARG A 189 6.60 11.21 -3.51
N THR A 190 6.11 11.82 -4.59
CA THR A 190 5.24 12.99 -4.57
C THR A 190 3.84 12.59 -5.03
N PHE A 191 2.79 13.12 -4.40
CA PHE A 191 1.39 12.81 -4.67
C PHE A 191 0.62 14.06 -5.08
N LEU A 192 -0.21 13.94 -6.11
CA LEU A 192 -1.27 14.88 -6.43
C LEU A 192 -2.57 14.42 -5.76
N SER A 193 -3.13 15.28 -4.92
CA SER A 193 -4.20 14.91 -4.01
C SER A 193 -5.30 15.96 -3.96
N LEU A 194 -6.46 15.53 -3.46
CA LEU A 194 -7.55 16.42 -3.06
C LEU A 194 -7.62 16.48 -1.53
N GLU A 195 -7.47 17.66 -1.00
CA GLU A 195 -7.48 17.95 0.44
C GLU A 195 -8.88 18.35 0.92
N VAL A 196 -9.24 17.85 2.10
CA VAL A 196 -10.46 18.21 2.84
C VAL A 196 -10.12 19.34 3.80
N VAL A 197 -10.71 20.52 3.58
CA VAL A 197 -10.44 21.71 4.42
C VAL A 197 -11.68 22.27 5.12
N THR A 198 -12.89 21.86 4.69
CA THR A 198 -14.15 22.36 5.26
C THR A 198 -15.07 21.20 5.70
N GLY A 199 -16.05 20.83 4.87
CA GLY A 199 -17.05 19.82 5.19
C GLY A 199 -16.43 18.46 5.49
N GLY A 200 -16.76 17.90 6.66
CA GLY A 200 -16.30 16.59 7.13
C GLY A 200 -14.95 16.59 7.87
N LEU A 201 -14.19 17.70 7.84
CA LEU A 201 -12.91 17.78 8.57
C LEU A 201 -13.05 17.55 10.09
N PRO A 202 -14.05 18.13 10.79
CA PRO A 202 -14.22 17.88 12.22
C PRO A 202 -14.52 16.41 12.55
N GLU A 203 -15.34 15.75 11.73
CA GLU A 203 -15.67 14.33 11.88
C GLU A 203 -14.44 13.44 11.64
N ILE A 204 -13.70 13.68 10.56
CA ILE A 204 -12.46 12.94 10.27
C ILE A 204 -11.44 13.13 11.39
N THR A 205 -11.31 14.34 11.92
CA THR A 205 -10.37 14.64 13.01
C THR A 205 -10.72 13.85 14.28
N LYS A 206 -12.01 13.75 14.64
CA LYS A 206 -12.45 12.89 15.75
C LYS A 206 -12.14 11.42 15.50
N GLN A 207 -12.29 10.96 14.25
CA GLN A 207 -11.98 9.58 13.87
C GLN A 207 -10.48 9.30 13.97
N ILE A 208 -9.62 10.22 13.53
CA ILE A 208 -8.16 10.14 13.71
C ILE A 208 -7.80 10.05 15.19
N GLN A 209 -8.42 10.88 16.04
CA GLN A 209 -8.18 10.83 17.49
C GLN A 209 -8.56 9.47 18.09
N ALA A 210 -9.71 8.92 17.71
CA ALA A 210 -10.14 7.59 18.14
C ALA A 210 -9.18 6.48 17.68
N VAL A 211 -8.66 6.56 16.45
CA VAL A 211 -7.63 5.62 15.94
C VAL A 211 -6.31 5.80 16.71
N ASN A 212 -5.89 7.02 17.01
CA ASN A 212 -4.69 7.30 17.80
C ASN A 212 -4.78 6.70 19.21
N GLU A 213 -5.95 6.70 19.85
CA GLU A 213 -6.15 6.02 21.14
C GLU A 213 -5.86 4.52 21.04
N VAL A 214 -6.36 3.85 20.00
CA VAL A 214 -6.07 2.43 19.75
C VAL A 214 -4.58 2.22 19.49
N TYR A 215 -3.95 3.08 18.69
CA TYR A 215 -2.53 2.97 18.36
C TYR A 215 -1.66 3.11 19.62
N LYS A 216 -1.99 4.04 20.53
CA LYS A 216 -1.31 4.21 21.82
C LYS A 216 -1.34 2.94 22.67
N LEU A 217 -2.49 2.30 22.77
CA LEU A 217 -2.65 1.06 23.56
C LEU A 217 -1.78 -0.09 23.04
N HIS A 218 -1.39 -0.03 21.77
CA HIS A 218 -0.52 -1.01 21.12
C HIS A 218 0.93 -0.54 20.94
N ASN A 219 1.32 0.60 21.52
CA ASN A 219 2.63 1.23 21.33
C ASN A 219 2.97 1.50 19.86
N LEU A 220 1.96 1.84 19.05
CA LEU A 220 2.10 2.20 17.64
C LEU A 220 2.21 3.73 17.49
N PRO A 221 2.95 4.23 16.50
CA PRO A 221 3.10 5.66 16.30
C PRO A 221 1.79 6.30 15.86
N GLU A 222 1.38 7.35 16.56
CA GLU A 222 0.20 8.16 16.23
C GLU A 222 0.27 8.78 14.83
N PHE A 223 -0.89 9.25 14.37
CA PHE A 223 -0.99 10.07 13.17
C PHE A 223 -0.25 11.41 13.30
N TYR A 224 -0.19 12.17 12.21
CA TYR A 224 0.49 13.47 12.18
C TYR A 224 -0.15 14.46 13.17
N LYS A 225 0.68 15.32 13.78
CA LYS A 225 0.24 16.36 14.74
C LYS A 225 -0.79 17.31 14.15
N ASP A 226 -0.57 17.70 12.90
CA ASP A 226 -1.49 18.51 12.10
C ASP A 226 -2.04 17.61 10.97
N PRO A 227 -3.15 16.89 11.21
CA PRO A 227 -3.71 15.99 10.22
C PRO A 227 -4.28 16.79 9.04
N ARG A 228 -3.88 16.40 7.84
CA ARG A 228 -4.40 16.96 6.58
C ARG A 228 -5.11 15.87 5.79
N PRO A 229 -6.39 15.60 6.04
CA PRO A 229 -7.11 14.52 5.36
C PRO A 229 -7.20 14.78 3.85
N HIS A 230 -6.86 13.76 3.06
CA HIS A 230 -6.84 13.87 1.60
C HIS A 230 -7.03 12.51 0.94
N ILE A 231 -7.41 12.52 -0.34
CA ILE A 231 -7.29 11.38 -1.25
C ILE A 231 -6.19 11.65 -2.27
N SER A 232 -5.37 10.64 -2.58
CA SER A 232 -4.31 10.75 -3.59
C SER A 232 -4.78 10.18 -4.93
N LEU A 233 -4.66 10.98 -5.99
CA LEU A 233 -5.12 10.59 -7.34
C LEU A 233 -3.97 10.07 -8.22
N ALA A 234 -2.84 10.76 -8.17
CA ALA A 234 -1.64 10.43 -8.93
C ALA A 234 -0.38 10.59 -8.08
N TRP A 235 0.71 9.96 -8.50
CA TRP A 235 1.99 10.00 -7.80
C TRP A 235 3.17 10.02 -8.78
N ALA A 236 4.33 10.50 -8.36
CA ALA A 236 5.58 10.46 -9.10
C ALA A 236 6.73 9.99 -8.20
N LEU A 237 7.75 9.38 -8.80
CA LEU A 237 8.99 9.03 -8.10
C LEU A 237 9.79 10.28 -7.74
N GLY A 238 10.36 10.28 -6.54
CA GLY A 238 11.16 11.36 -5.97
C GLY A 238 10.34 12.58 -5.51
N ASP A 239 11.06 13.60 -5.07
CA ASP A 239 10.50 14.91 -4.73
C ASP A 239 10.43 15.79 -5.99
N VAL A 240 9.25 15.81 -6.62
CA VAL A 240 8.91 16.72 -7.74
C VAL A 240 7.92 17.79 -7.30
N SER A 241 7.84 18.04 -5.99
CA SER A 241 6.82 18.93 -5.41
C SER A 241 6.94 20.36 -5.93
N GLY A 242 8.17 20.85 -6.16
CA GLY A 242 8.40 22.21 -6.64
C GLY A 242 7.80 22.50 -8.01
N SER A 243 7.93 21.58 -8.98
CA SER A 243 7.32 21.74 -10.31
C SER A 243 5.82 21.50 -10.24
N LEU A 244 5.39 20.44 -9.54
CA LEU A 244 3.97 20.06 -9.47
C LEU A 244 3.12 21.13 -8.76
N LYS A 245 3.61 21.72 -7.66
CA LYS A 245 2.90 22.82 -6.96
C LYS A 245 2.70 24.04 -7.84
N LYS A 246 3.72 24.45 -8.59
CA LYS A 246 3.62 25.58 -9.52
C LYS A 246 2.50 25.37 -10.55
N VAL A 247 2.44 24.16 -11.13
CA VAL A 247 1.41 23.80 -12.11
C VAL A 247 0.03 23.78 -11.47
N VAL A 248 -0.12 23.14 -10.31
CA VAL A 248 -1.39 23.08 -9.58
C VAL A 248 -1.90 24.47 -9.20
N GLU A 249 -1.03 25.36 -8.71
CA GLU A 249 -1.39 26.73 -8.38
C GLU A 249 -1.81 27.54 -9.61
N GLN A 250 -1.08 27.41 -10.72
CA GLN A 250 -1.41 28.08 -11.98
C GLN A 250 -2.77 27.62 -12.52
N GLU A 251 -3.02 26.31 -12.54
CA GLU A 251 -4.27 25.72 -13.01
C GLU A 251 -5.46 26.09 -12.12
N THR A 252 -5.25 26.14 -10.80
CA THR A 252 -6.30 26.52 -9.84
C THR A 252 -6.66 28.00 -9.99
N LYS A 253 -5.67 28.88 -10.14
CA LYS A 253 -5.89 30.32 -10.39
C LYS A 253 -6.61 30.57 -11.71
N SER A 254 -6.23 29.88 -12.78
CA SER A 254 -6.87 29.96 -14.10
C SER A 254 -8.34 29.52 -14.05
N SER A 255 -8.64 28.48 -13.27
CA SER A 255 -10.01 27.98 -13.09
C SER A 255 -10.87 28.93 -12.26
N ALA A 256 -10.31 29.56 -11.22
CA ALA A 256 -11.01 30.58 -10.43
C ALA A 256 -11.35 31.83 -11.25
N PHE A 257 -10.49 32.23 -12.19
CA PHE A 257 -10.74 33.35 -13.10
C PHE A 257 -11.88 33.08 -14.10
N ARG A 258 -12.20 31.81 -14.40
CA ARG A 258 -13.32 31.42 -15.29
C ARG A 258 -14.70 31.48 -14.63
N GLY A 259 -14.84 32.09 -13.45
CA GLY A 259 -16.14 32.38 -12.84
C GLY A 259 -16.80 31.21 -12.10
N SER A 260 -16.08 30.12 -11.84
CA SER A 260 -16.57 29.08 -10.93
C SER A 260 -16.44 29.56 -9.49
N LEU A 261 -17.54 30.07 -8.94
CA LEU A 261 -17.73 30.42 -7.52
C LEU A 261 -17.78 29.19 -6.61
N GLN A 262 -17.61 27.98 -7.15
CA GLN A 262 -17.70 26.76 -6.37
C GLN A 262 -16.36 26.54 -5.64
N SER A 263 -16.33 26.89 -4.35
CA SER A 263 -15.24 26.58 -3.42
C SER A 263 -15.03 25.08 -3.17
N ARG A 264 -15.52 24.22 -4.05
CA ARG A 264 -15.65 22.77 -3.86
C ARG A 264 -15.52 22.02 -5.18
N ILE A 265 -14.54 21.11 -5.24
CA ILE A 265 -14.20 20.28 -6.41
C ILE A 265 -15.16 19.08 -6.50
N CYS A 266 -15.36 18.39 -5.38
CA CYS A 266 -16.37 17.33 -5.29
C CYS A 266 -16.81 17.12 -3.84
N THR A 267 -18.00 16.54 -3.68
CA THR A 267 -18.54 16.11 -2.38
C THR A 267 -18.75 14.61 -2.42
N SER A 268 -18.23 13.89 -1.43
CA SER A 268 -18.46 12.46 -1.30
C SER A 268 -19.14 12.12 0.01
N LYS A 269 -20.00 11.10 -0.02
CA LYS A 269 -20.73 10.62 1.14
C LYS A 269 -19.89 9.56 1.84
N VAL A 270 -19.72 9.67 3.15
CA VAL A 270 -18.98 8.67 3.91
C VAL A 270 -19.84 7.42 4.11
N GLY A 271 -19.33 6.29 3.58
CA GLY A 271 -19.98 4.97 3.69
C GLY A 271 -19.61 4.18 4.93
N GLY A 272 -18.43 4.44 5.52
CA GLY A 272 -17.91 3.67 6.63
C GLY A 272 -16.42 3.90 6.87
N ILE A 273 -15.83 3.05 7.72
CA ILE A 273 -14.39 2.98 7.99
C ILE A 273 -13.95 1.54 7.80
N GLU A 274 -12.79 1.36 7.17
CA GLU A 274 -12.17 0.07 6.94
C GLU A 274 -10.78 0.01 7.57
N CYS A 275 -10.36 -1.21 7.90
CA CYS A 275 -9.05 -1.52 8.43
C CYS A 275 -8.44 -2.65 7.61
N LYS A 276 -7.36 -2.36 6.89
CA LYS A 276 -6.60 -3.35 6.14
C LYS A 276 -5.42 -3.84 6.97
N ILE A 277 -5.33 -5.15 7.15
CA ILE A 277 -4.24 -5.83 7.85
C ILE A 277 -3.65 -6.87 6.91
N GLY A 278 -2.49 -6.56 6.33
CA GLY A 278 -1.88 -7.37 5.28
C GLY A 278 -2.80 -7.48 4.04
N ASN A 279 -3.28 -8.69 3.76
CA ASN A 279 -4.21 -8.98 2.65
C ASN A 279 -5.68 -9.06 3.07
N ARG A 280 -6.00 -8.85 4.35
CA ARG A 280 -7.37 -8.89 4.87
C ARG A 280 -7.91 -7.48 5.09
N THR A 281 -9.18 -7.29 4.79
CA THR A 281 -9.91 -6.04 5.07
C THR A 281 -11.00 -6.33 6.10
N HIS A 282 -11.05 -5.50 7.14
CA HIS A 282 -12.03 -5.55 8.22
C HIS A 282 -12.90 -4.29 8.15
N ILE A 283 -14.21 -4.49 8.08
CA ILE A 283 -15.19 -3.40 8.13
C ILE A 283 -15.33 -2.97 9.60
N ILE A 284 -14.97 -1.73 9.91
CA ILE A 284 -14.99 -1.21 11.28
C ILE A 284 -16.34 -0.59 11.61
N CYS A 285 -16.88 0.19 10.67
CA CYS A 285 -18.25 0.68 10.75
C CYS A 285 -18.82 0.89 9.34
N LYS A 286 -20.13 0.72 9.20
CA LYS A 286 -20.89 1.02 7.98
C LYS A 286 -22.04 1.94 8.31
N SER A 287 -22.33 2.87 7.40
CA SER A 287 -23.59 3.61 7.46
C SER A 287 -24.75 2.64 7.15
N PRO A 288 -25.87 2.69 7.89
CA PRO A 288 -26.93 1.69 7.82
C PRO A 288 -27.69 1.54 6.49
N ASP A 289 -27.47 2.41 5.50
CA ASP A 289 -28.14 2.31 4.18
C ASP A 289 -27.14 2.05 3.05
N GLN A 290 -26.52 0.88 3.02
CA GLN A 290 -25.72 0.40 1.90
C GLN A 290 -26.38 -0.81 1.26
#